data_AF-A0A2P5DZ56-F1
#
_entry.id   AF-A0A2P5DZ56-F1
#
_cell.length_a   1.000
_cell.length_b   1.000
_cell.length_c   1.000
_cell.angle_alpha   90.00
_cell.angle_beta   90.00
_cell.angle_gamma   90.00
#
_symmetry.space_group_name_H-M   'P 1'
#
loop_
_entity.id
_entity.type
_entity.pdbx_description
1 polymer ?
#
loop_
_entity_poly.entity_id
_entity_poly.type
_entity_poly.pdbx_seq_one_letter_code
_entity_poly.pdbx_strand_id
1 'polypeptide(L)'
;MFEGLLPSNISIYATTASNATEDSWAEYCPDYGAPQEYDTCLGDLYSISWLEDCDAKDLHAETLEQQYVSVRNRTLEGTKFNGSSHVMQYGDQSLTVEFLSVYLGSNAPNGTSSPSLTPSAQIFFPNVMLIRKISDVSSQEYVQAQKKLRDRISHREHVDYSINHIGNLLFGFKNGSKILKNVRSAEQPLVDDWDYLKTYVKTYEKYCGSLSTYGLKYTREVANICNAGTLLYSSTSHGGDGERRQSHLNF
;
A
#
# COMPACT_ATOMS: atom_id res chain seq x y z
N MET A 1 8.07 3.33 -1.60
CA MET A 1 8.06 4.69 -2.17
C MET A 1 9.37 5.42 -1.96
N PHE A 2 9.94 5.44 -0.74
CA PHE A 2 11.14 6.23 -0.43
C PHE A 2 12.37 5.41 -0.05
N GLU A 3 12.19 4.20 0.48
CA GLU A 3 13.28 3.31 0.88
C GLU A 3 14.26 3.06 -0.28
N GLY A 4 15.54 3.33 -0.03
CA GLY A 4 16.62 3.24 -1.02
C GLY A 4 16.55 4.22 -2.19
N LEU A 5 15.69 5.27 -2.09
CA LEU A 5 15.45 6.21 -3.18
C LEU A 5 15.54 7.68 -2.74
N LEU A 6 14.93 8.05 -1.61
CA LEU A 6 14.87 9.45 -1.17
C LEU A 6 16.20 9.84 -0.51
N PRO A 7 16.99 10.77 -1.10
CA PRO A 7 18.23 11.20 -0.49
C PRO A 7 17.96 12.13 0.71
N SER A 8 18.90 12.17 1.65
CA SER A 8 18.76 12.94 2.89
C SER A 8 19.23 14.40 2.79
N ASN A 9 19.64 14.86 1.60
CA ASN A 9 20.31 16.16 1.41
C ASN A 9 19.58 17.09 0.41
N ILE A 10 18.26 16.91 0.26
CA ILE A 10 17.43 17.71 -0.66
C ILE A 10 16.34 18.50 0.06
N SER A 11 16.43 18.63 1.39
CA SER A 11 15.46 19.35 2.23
C SER A 11 14.01 18.84 2.04
N ILE A 12 13.87 17.51 1.98
CA ILE A 12 12.58 16.82 1.95
C ILE A 12 12.57 15.82 3.10
N TYR A 13 11.59 15.96 3.99
CA TYR A 13 11.26 14.99 5.02
C TYR A 13 9.94 14.30 4.64
N ALA A 14 9.90 12.98 4.76
CA ALA A 14 8.74 12.19 4.39
C ALA A 14 8.39 11.15 5.45
N THR A 15 7.10 10.98 5.69
CA THR A 15 6.55 9.90 6.53
C THR A 15 5.62 9.00 5.71
N THR A 16 5.52 7.72 6.08
CA THR A 16 4.58 6.78 5.46
C THR A 16 3.75 6.07 6.51
N ALA A 17 2.49 5.76 6.16
CA ALA A 17 1.53 5.06 7.03
C ALA A 17 1.97 3.63 7.43
N SER A 18 2.75 2.97 6.57
CA SER A 18 3.24 1.61 6.77
C SER A 18 4.68 1.48 6.26
N ASN A 19 5.33 0.37 6.62
CA ASN A 19 6.61 -0.02 6.07
C ASN A 19 6.47 -0.63 4.67
N ALA A 20 7.59 -0.99 4.05
CA ALA A 20 7.62 -1.52 2.69
C ALA A 20 6.95 -2.89 2.51
N THR A 21 6.53 -3.57 3.58
CA THR A 21 5.94 -4.93 3.59
C THR A 21 4.55 -5.03 4.20
N GLU A 22 4.02 -3.92 4.70
CA GLU A 22 2.75 -3.85 5.42
C GLU A 22 1.71 -3.05 4.64
N ASP A 23 0.46 -3.47 4.78
CA ASP A 23 -0.68 -2.66 4.37
C ASP A 23 -0.92 -1.55 5.40
N SER A 24 -1.46 -0.43 4.94
CA SER A 24 -2.08 0.57 5.82
C SER A 24 -3.51 0.16 6.17
N TRP A 25 -4.09 0.82 7.18
CA TRP A 25 -5.40 0.42 7.71
C TRP A 25 -6.42 1.54 7.65
N ALA A 26 -7.65 1.17 7.28
CA ALA A 26 -8.83 2.04 7.37
C ALA A 26 -9.26 2.22 8.83
N GLU A 27 -9.97 3.29 9.15
CA GLU A 27 -10.51 3.58 10.49
C GLU A 27 -11.92 4.17 10.36
N TYR A 28 -12.69 4.15 11.44
CA TYR A 28 -14.08 4.61 11.46
C TYR A 28 -14.92 3.91 10.39
N CYS A 29 -14.90 2.58 10.44
CA CYS A 29 -15.66 1.72 9.53
C CYS A 29 -17.08 1.46 10.08
N PRO A 30 -18.02 0.98 9.25
CA PRO A 30 -19.31 0.48 9.73
C PRO A 30 -19.09 -0.63 10.77
N ASP A 31 -19.85 -0.59 11.86
CA ASP A 31 -19.65 -1.35 13.12
C ASP A 31 -18.46 -0.94 13.99
N TYR A 32 -17.61 -0.04 13.50
CA TYR A 32 -16.33 0.31 14.11
C TYR A 32 -16.14 1.83 14.23
N GLY A 33 -17.22 2.54 14.50
CA GLY A 33 -17.18 3.98 14.78
C GLY A 33 -17.86 4.86 13.72
N ALA A 34 -18.16 4.33 12.52
CA ALA A 34 -19.04 5.04 11.60
C ALA A 34 -20.52 4.94 12.05
N PRO A 35 -21.32 6.01 11.91
CA PRO A 35 -22.77 5.94 12.02
C PRO A 35 -23.37 4.90 11.05
N GLN A 36 -24.49 4.29 11.43
CA GLN A 36 -25.05 3.11 10.74
C GLN A 36 -25.53 3.41 9.31
N GLU A 37 -25.83 4.67 9.00
CA GLU A 37 -26.21 5.12 7.67
C GLU A 37 -25.06 5.08 6.65
N TYR A 38 -23.80 4.98 7.11
CA TYR A 38 -22.64 4.87 6.22
C TYR A 38 -22.33 3.41 5.90
N ASP A 39 -22.20 3.13 4.60
CA ASP A 39 -21.77 1.84 4.07
C ASP A 39 -20.27 1.80 3.71
N THR A 40 -19.48 2.77 4.18
CA THR A 40 -18.04 2.95 3.92
C THR A 40 -17.28 3.36 5.18
N CYS A 41 -15.96 3.13 5.22
CA CYS A 41 -15.10 3.70 6.25
C CYS A 41 -14.93 5.20 6.01
N LEU A 42 -14.78 5.97 7.10
CA LEU A 42 -14.71 7.44 7.06
C LEU A 42 -13.28 7.98 7.13
N GLY A 43 -12.29 7.14 7.45
CA GLY A 43 -10.90 7.55 7.50
C GLY A 43 -9.91 6.40 7.32
N ASP A 44 -8.63 6.77 7.41
CA ASP A 44 -7.49 5.86 7.43
C ASP A 44 -6.71 6.11 8.72
N LEU A 45 -6.28 5.05 9.41
CA LEU A 45 -5.69 5.09 10.75
C LEU A 45 -4.54 6.10 10.84
N TYR A 46 -3.58 6.04 9.91
CA TYR A 46 -2.48 7.00 9.87
C TYR A 46 -2.98 8.44 9.63
N SER A 47 -3.91 8.61 8.68
CA SER A 47 -4.41 9.93 8.27
C SER A 47 -5.17 10.62 9.39
N ILE A 48 -6.13 9.93 10.01
CA ILE A 48 -6.90 10.46 11.13
C ILE A 48 -6.01 10.67 12.36
N SER A 49 -4.94 9.88 12.51
CA SER A 49 -3.99 10.06 13.61
C SER A 49 -3.29 11.42 13.55
N TRP A 50 -2.78 11.86 12.40
CA TRP A 50 -2.08 13.15 12.31
C TRP A 50 -3.05 14.33 12.17
N LEU A 51 -4.21 14.14 11.52
CA LEU A 51 -5.22 15.19 11.39
C LEU A 51 -5.81 15.59 12.75
N GLU A 52 -6.22 14.60 13.56
CA GLU A 52 -6.80 14.87 14.89
C GLU A 52 -5.76 15.37 15.89
N ASP A 53 -4.49 14.99 15.72
CA ASP A 53 -3.36 15.51 16.49
C ASP A 53 -3.15 17.01 16.21
N CYS A 54 -3.18 17.40 14.93
CA CYS A 54 -3.14 18.80 14.51
C CYS A 54 -4.33 19.63 15.01
N ASP A 55 -5.53 19.05 15.09
CA ASP A 55 -6.70 19.77 15.61
C ASP A 55 -6.63 19.97 17.14
N ALA A 56 -5.97 19.06 17.85
CA ALA A 56 -5.95 19.06 19.31
C ALA A 56 -4.80 19.85 19.95
N LYS A 57 -3.71 20.12 19.22
CA LYS A 57 -2.47 20.69 19.76
C LYS A 57 -2.10 22.02 19.12
N ASP A 58 -1.32 22.84 19.84
CA ASP A 58 -0.77 24.08 19.28
C ASP A 58 0.37 23.76 18.31
N LEU A 59 0.15 24.05 17.02
CA LEU A 59 1.11 23.77 15.95
C LEU A 59 2.40 24.59 16.06
N HIS A 60 2.42 25.67 16.85
CA HIS A 60 3.64 26.44 17.16
C HIS A 60 4.47 25.82 18.28
N ALA A 61 3.91 24.84 19.00
CA ALA A 61 4.57 24.15 20.10
C ALA A 61 4.94 22.70 19.77
N GLU A 62 4.38 22.14 18.70
CA GLU A 62 4.64 20.78 18.25
C GLU A 62 5.56 20.73 17.02
N THR A 63 6.60 19.90 17.12
CA THR A 63 7.56 19.63 16.03
C THR A 63 7.13 18.46 15.17
N LEU A 64 7.69 18.37 13.96
CA LEU A 64 7.50 17.22 13.07
C LEU A 64 7.88 15.88 13.72
N GLU A 65 8.93 15.84 14.56
CA GLU A 65 9.33 14.64 15.32
C GLU A 65 8.28 14.25 16.36
N GLN A 66 7.78 15.22 17.12
CA GLN A 66 6.77 14.97 18.16
C GLN A 66 5.47 14.42 17.56
N GLN A 67 5.01 15.00 16.45
CA GLN A 67 3.87 14.46 15.72
C GLN A 67 4.15 13.06 15.18
N TYR A 68 5.32 12.82 14.58
CA TYR A 68 5.66 11.48 14.10
C TYR A 68 5.58 10.44 15.22
N VAL A 69 6.13 10.72 16.40
CA VAL A 69 6.09 9.79 17.54
C VAL A 69 4.64 9.55 18.00
N SER A 70 3.83 10.61 18.09
CA SER A 70 2.39 10.54 18.42
C SER A 70 1.64 9.63 17.44
N VAL A 71 1.76 9.92 16.15
CA VAL A 71 1.09 9.21 15.05
C VAL A 71 1.58 7.77 14.94
N ARG A 72 2.88 7.52 15.09
CA ARG A 72 3.46 6.18 15.10
C ARG A 72 2.90 5.34 16.23
N ASN A 73 2.83 5.88 17.44
CA ASN A 73 2.30 5.15 18.59
C ASN A 73 0.82 4.80 18.41
N ARG A 74 -0.01 5.75 17.96
CA ARG A 74 -1.43 5.48 17.66
C ARG A 74 -1.63 4.48 16.53
N THR A 75 -0.83 4.56 15.47
CA THR A 75 -0.91 3.62 14.34
C THR A 75 -0.46 2.20 14.73
N LEU A 76 0.48 2.07 15.67
CA LEU A 76 0.92 0.78 16.22
C LEU A 76 -0.09 0.18 17.22
N GLU A 77 -0.82 1.01 17.97
CA GLU A 77 -1.93 0.56 18.81
C GLU A 77 -3.01 -0.13 17.96
N GLY A 78 -3.24 0.40 16.76
CA GLY A 78 -4.06 -0.23 15.74
C GLY A 78 -5.55 0.12 15.82
N THR A 79 -6.31 -0.46 14.89
CA THR A 79 -7.75 -0.26 14.76
C THR A 79 -8.52 -1.17 15.71
N LYS A 80 -9.81 -0.87 15.88
CA LYS A 80 -10.76 -1.72 16.64
C LYS A 80 -10.95 -3.14 16.06
N PHE A 81 -10.44 -3.42 14.86
CA PHE A 81 -10.49 -4.72 14.20
C PHE A 81 -9.10 -5.34 14.01
N ASN A 82 -8.15 -4.99 14.90
CA ASN A 82 -6.79 -5.54 14.98
C ASN A 82 -5.92 -5.25 13.74
N GLY A 83 -6.14 -4.12 13.08
CA GLY A 83 -5.26 -3.63 12.02
C GLY A 83 -4.21 -2.66 12.53
N SER A 84 -2.91 -2.90 12.29
CA SER A 84 -1.84 -1.96 12.66
C SER A 84 -0.70 -1.96 11.66
N SER A 85 0.07 -0.87 11.62
CA SER A 85 1.21 -0.73 10.72
C SER A 85 2.33 0.13 11.33
N HIS A 86 3.54 -0.04 10.81
CA HIS A 86 4.70 0.72 11.25
C HIS A 86 4.85 2.00 10.43
N VAL A 87 4.62 3.15 11.07
CA VAL A 87 4.94 4.46 10.48
C VAL A 87 6.44 4.58 10.31
N MET A 88 6.88 5.00 9.11
CA MET A 88 8.29 5.15 8.77
C MET A 88 8.62 6.61 8.45
N GLN A 89 9.88 7.01 8.63
CA GLN A 89 10.43 8.31 8.22
C GLN A 89 11.55 8.12 7.19
N TYR A 90 11.68 9.08 6.28
CA TYR A 90 12.72 9.10 5.24
C TYR A 90 13.17 10.53 4.94
N GLY A 91 14.33 10.65 4.30
CA GLY A 91 14.83 11.92 3.80
C GLY A 91 15.66 12.69 4.84
N ASP A 92 15.52 14.01 4.82
CA ASP A 92 16.29 14.93 5.66
C ASP A 92 15.73 15.01 7.07
N GLN A 93 16.29 14.19 7.96
CA GLN A 93 15.91 14.14 9.38
C GLN A 93 16.27 15.42 10.16
N SER A 94 17.07 16.34 9.59
CA SER A 94 17.35 17.61 10.26
C SER A 94 16.13 18.53 10.33
N LEU A 95 15.12 18.31 9.49
CA LEU A 95 13.87 19.06 9.48
C LEU A 95 12.93 18.66 10.62
N THR A 96 13.13 17.52 11.29
CA THR A 96 12.15 17.03 12.27
C THR A 96 12.02 17.90 13.53
N VAL A 97 13.00 18.79 13.77
CA VAL A 97 12.99 19.79 14.84
C VAL A 97 12.13 21.02 14.52
N GLU A 98 11.69 21.18 13.27
CA GLU A 98 10.85 22.30 12.87
C GLU A 98 9.42 22.14 13.38
N PHE A 99 8.80 23.27 13.72
CA PHE A 99 7.41 23.30 14.18
C PHE A 99 6.43 23.04 13.04
N LEU A 100 5.34 22.33 13.34
CA LEU A 100 4.28 22.04 12.38
C LEU A 100 3.70 23.32 11.76
N SER A 101 3.69 24.43 12.50
CA SER A 101 3.13 25.70 12.02
C SER A 101 3.83 26.27 10.78
N VAL A 102 5.10 25.89 10.55
CA VAL A 102 5.84 26.26 9.34
C VAL A 102 5.20 25.66 8.08
N TYR A 103 4.59 24.47 8.21
CA TYR A 103 4.04 23.69 7.10
C TYR A 103 2.51 23.75 7.03
N LEU A 104 1.85 23.78 8.19
CA LEU A 104 0.41 23.64 8.33
C LEU A 104 -0.28 24.94 8.79
N GLY A 105 0.49 25.98 9.14
CA GLY A 105 -0.04 27.26 9.58
C GLY A 105 -0.47 27.27 11.04
N SER A 106 -1.63 27.83 11.35
CA SER A 106 -2.12 27.93 12.73
C SER A 106 -3.55 27.43 12.80
N ASN A 107 -3.86 26.68 13.84
CA ASN A 107 -5.22 26.33 14.22
C ASN A 107 -5.75 27.38 15.23
N ALA A 108 -7.04 27.69 15.16
CA ALA A 108 -7.67 28.47 16.23
C ALA A 108 -7.84 27.54 17.43
N PRO A 109 -7.35 27.91 18.64
CA PRO A 109 -7.45 27.03 19.80
C PRO A 109 -8.92 26.94 20.21
N ASN A 110 -9.61 25.88 19.83
CA ASN A 110 -10.97 25.63 20.25
C ASN A 110 -11.11 24.21 20.80
N GLY A 111 -11.25 24.16 22.12
CA GLY A 111 -12.09 23.20 22.84
C GLY A 111 -11.67 21.75 22.78
N THR A 112 -11.12 21.27 23.90
CA THR A 112 -11.11 19.85 24.27
C THR A 112 -12.44 19.16 23.97
N SER A 113 -12.52 18.39 22.89
CA SER A 113 -13.57 17.38 22.73
C SER A 113 -12.99 16.17 22.01
N SER A 114 -12.37 15.28 22.77
CA SER A 114 -12.22 13.90 22.33
C SER A 114 -13.58 13.20 22.52
N PRO A 115 -14.27 12.77 21.46
CA PRO A 115 -15.40 11.88 21.63
C PRO A 115 -14.85 10.50 21.99
N SER A 116 -14.96 10.13 23.27
CA SER A 116 -14.72 8.75 23.71
C SER A 116 -15.86 7.87 23.18
N LEU A 117 -15.65 7.22 22.03
CA LEU A 117 -16.59 6.25 21.48
C LEU A 117 -16.29 4.84 22.01
N THR A 118 -17.18 4.34 22.87
CA THR A 118 -17.15 2.99 23.43
C THR A 118 -17.27 1.91 22.34
N PRO A 119 -16.58 0.75 22.43
CA PRO A 119 -16.55 -0.24 21.37
C PRO A 119 -17.67 -1.29 21.47
N SER A 120 -18.29 -1.62 20.34
CA SER A 120 -18.88 -2.93 20.05
C SER A 120 -18.01 -3.58 18.96
N ALA A 121 -17.67 -4.86 19.10
CA ALA A 121 -16.67 -5.53 18.27
C ALA A 121 -17.28 -6.65 17.41
N GLN A 122 -17.17 -6.57 16.07
CA GLN A 122 -17.46 -7.68 15.13
C GLN A 122 -16.72 -7.56 13.78
N ILE A 123 -15.78 -8.47 13.49
CA ILE A 123 -14.67 -8.44 12.48
C ILE A 123 -15.05 -7.91 11.06
N PHE A 124 -14.21 -7.03 10.45
CA PHE A 124 -14.43 -6.43 9.12
C PHE A 124 -13.52 -7.00 8.00
N PHE A 125 -14.07 -7.17 6.80
CA PHE A 125 -13.33 -7.50 5.56
C PHE A 125 -13.84 -6.64 4.38
N PRO A 126 -13.03 -6.28 3.36
CA PRO A 126 -13.44 -5.36 2.27
C PRO A 126 -14.65 -5.79 1.42
N ASN A 127 -14.98 -7.08 1.37
CA ASN A 127 -16.19 -7.56 0.69
C ASN A 127 -17.45 -7.40 1.56
N VAL A 128 -17.30 -7.14 2.87
CA VAL A 128 -18.40 -7.05 3.84
C VAL A 128 -19.34 -5.90 3.51
N MET A 129 -18.84 -4.78 3.00
CA MET A 129 -19.72 -3.65 2.61
C MET A 129 -20.63 -4.00 1.44
N LEU A 130 -20.10 -4.67 0.42
CA LEU A 130 -20.94 -5.11 -0.70
C LEU A 130 -21.89 -6.24 -0.27
N ILE A 131 -21.45 -7.14 0.61
CA ILE A 131 -22.29 -8.21 1.19
C ILE A 131 -23.42 -7.64 2.07
N ARG A 132 -23.16 -6.60 2.86
CA ARG A 132 -24.18 -5.87 3.64
C ARG A 132 -25.18 -5.16 2.76
N LYS A 133 -24.70 -4.48 1.72
CA LYS A 133 -25.59 -3.85 0.74
C LYS A 133 -26.49 -4.86 0.04
N ILE A 134 -26.04 -6.11 -0.11
CA ILE A 134 -26.80 -7.21 -0.70
C ILE A 134 -27.92 -7.69 0.25
N SER A 135 -27.79 -7.61 1.58
CA SER A 135 -28.85 -8.06 2.50
C SER A 135 -30.05 -7.11 2.62
N ASP A 136 -29.91 -5.84 2.22
CA ASP A 136 -30.92 -4.78 2.46
C ASP A 136 -31.65 -4.27 1.21
N VAL A 137 -31.48 -4.91 0.04
CA VAL A 137 -32.01 -4.42 -1.25
C VAL A 137 -33.07 -5.31 -1.89
N SER A 138 -33.89 -4.70 -2.75
CA SER A 138 -34.88 -5.37 -3.60
C SER A 138 -34.26 -6.47 -4.49
N SER A 139 -35.07 -7.41 -4.99
CA SER A 139 -34.56 -8.57 -5.75
C SER A 139 -33.75 -8.22 -7.00
N GLN A 140 -34.02 -7.08 -7.66
CA GLN A 140 -33.31 -6.68 -8.88
C GLN A 140 -31.96 -6.02 -8.59
N GLU A 141 -31.89 -5.16 -7.58
CA GLU A 141 -30.63 -4.56 -7.09
C GLU A 141 -29.72 -5.61 -6.46
N TYR A 142 -30.31 -6.59 -5.76
CA TYR A 142 -29.62 -7.77 -5.25
C TYR A 142 -28.87 -8.51 -6.36
N VAL A 143 -29.57 -8.83 -7.46
CA VAL A 143 -28.97 -9.55 -8.60
C VAL A 143 -27.84 -8.74 -9.24
N GLN A 144 -28.00 -7.43 -9.38
CA GLN A 144 -26.93 -6.56 -9.90
C GLN A 144 -25.72 -6.49 -8.98
N ALA A 145 -25.93 -6.34 -7.67
CA ALA A 145 -24.86 -6.30 -6.68
C ALA A 145 -24.11 -7.64 -6.59
N GLN A 146 -24.84 -8.76 -6.64
CA GLN A 146 -24.26 -10.11 -6.67
C GLN A 146 -23.43 -10.34 -7.94
N LYS A 147 -23.91 -9.89 -9.11
CA LYS A 147 -23.14 -9.94 -10.35
C LYS A 147 -21.84 -9.13 -10.21
N LYS A 148 -21.92 -7.88 -9.73
CA LYS A 148 -20.76 -7.02 -9.49
C LYS A 148 -19.73 -7.67 -8.55
N LEU A 149 -20.20 -8.32 -7.48
CA LEU A 149 -19.33 -9.04 -6.55
C LEU A 149 -18.62 -10.21 -7.24
N ARG A 150 -19.35 -11.01 -8.00
CA ARG A 150 -18.80 -12.14 -8.75
C ARG A 150 -17.76 -11.69 -9.77
N ASP A 151 -18.04 -10.63 -10.52
CA ASP A 151 -17.12 -10.07 -11.52
C ASP A 151 -15.83 -9.58 -10.84
N ARG A 152 -15.93 -8.94 -9.67
CA ARG A 152 -14.77 -8.51 -8.86
C ARG A 152 -13.95 -9.69 -8.35
N ILE A 153 -14.59 -10.74 -7.83
CA ILE A 153 -13.89 -11.94 -7.33
C ILE A 153 -13.17 -12.63 -8.47
N SER A 154 -13.85 -12.86 -9.60
CA SER A 154 -13.26 -13.48 -10.79
C SER A 154 -12.06 -12.70 -11.31
N HIS A 155 -12.15 -11.36 -11.36
CA HIS A 155 -11.01 -10.51 -11.73
C HIS A 155 -9.81 -10.69 -10.78
N ARG A 156 -10.07 -10.76 -9.46
CA ARG A 156 -9.01 -10.98 -8.46
C ARG A 156 -8.35 -12.33 -8.62
N GLU A 157 -9.14 -13.39 -8.78
CA GLU A 157 -8.64 -14.74 -9.03
C GLU A 157 -7.80 -14.81 -10.30
N HIS A 158 -8.24 -14.17 -11.37
CA HIS A 158 -7.51 -14.09 -12.62
C HIS A 158 -6.15 -13.39 -12.47
N VAL A 159 -6.10 -12.25 -11.78
CA VAL A 159 -4.84 -11.53 -11.52
C VAL A 159 -3.91 -12.34 -10.62
N ASP A 160 -4.43 -12.92 -9.53
CA ASP A 160 -3.66 -13.75 -8.60
C ASP A 160 -3.07 -14.97 -9.33
N TYR A 161 -3.86 -15.65 -10.16
CA TYR A 161 -3.41 -16.78 -10.97
C TYR A 161 -2.34 -16.35 -11.98
N SER A 162 -2.61 -15.30 -12.75
CA SER A 162 -1.75 -14.88 -13.87
C SER A 162 -0.34 -14.50 -13.41
N ILE A 163 -0.21 -13.70 -12.35
CA ILE A 163 1.11 -13.30 -11.81
C ILE A 163 1.91 -14.51 -11.32
N ASN A 164 1.27 -15.38 -10.52
CA ASN A 164 1.93 -16.59 -10.03
C ASN A 164 2.29 -17.55 -11.16
N HIS A 165 1.42 -17.69 -12.15
CA HIS A 165 1.65 -18.56 -13.30
C HIS A 165 2.83 -18.07 -14.14
N ILE A 166 2.92 -16.77 -14.44
CA ILE A 166 4.06 -16.19 -15.17
C ILE A 166 5.36 -16.41 -14.40
N GLY A 167 5.40 -16.15 -13.09
CA GLY A 167 6.62 -16.40 -12.32
C GLY A 167 7.04 -17.88 -12.30
N ASN A 168 6.08 -18.80 -12.24
CA ASN A 168 6.35 -20.24 -12.34
C ASN A 168 6.83 -20.65 -13.73
N LEU A 169 6.33 -20.04 -14.80
CA LEU A 169 6.82 -20.28 -16.17
C LEU A 169 8.26 -19.77 -16.35
N LEU A 170 8.59 -18.61 -15.77
CA LEU A 170 9.91 -17.99 -15.91
C LEU A 170 10.99 -18.69 -15.08
N PHE A 171 10.66 -19.11 -13.86
CA PHE A 171 11.66 -19.60 -12.89
C PHE A 171 11.42 -21.04 -12.42
N GLY A 172 10.37 -21.71 -12.91
CA GLY A 172 9.96 -23.03 -12.46
C GLY A 172 9.22 -23.01 -11.11
N PHE A 173 8.40 -24.03 -10.84
CA PHE A 173 7.55 -24.10 -9.65
C PHE A 173 8.29 -24.03 -8.30
N LYS A 174 9.53 -24.54 -8.23
CA LYS A 174 10.32 -24.52 -6.99
C LYS A 174 10.88 -23.12 -6.69
N ASN A 175 11.41 -22.42 -7.69
CA ASN A 175 12.09 -21.14 -7.49
C ASN A 175 11.17 -19.94 -7.73
N GLY A 176 10.12 -20.08 -8.54
CA GLY A 176 9.16 -19.01 -8.85
C GLY A 176 8.57 -18.39 -7.60
N SER A 177 7.97 -19.19 -6.72
CA SER A 177 7.41 -18.71 -5.46
C SER A 177 8.46 -18.00 -4.58
N LYS A 178 9.68 -18.54 -4.50
CA LYS A 178 10.78 -17.96 -3.70
C LYS A 178 11.22 -16.60 -4.25
N ILE A 179 11.37 -16.48 -5.57
CA ILE A 179 11.77 -15.24 -6.23
C ILE A 179 10.66 -14.19 -6.12
N LEU A 180 9.42 -14.56 -6.47
CA LEU A 180 8.28 -13.62 -6.46
C LEU A 180 8.08 -13.02 -5.06
N LYS A 181 8.17 -13.82 -4.00
CA LYS A 181 7.93 -13.37 -2.62
C LYS A 181 9.15 -12.78 -1.93
N ASN A 182 10.27 -12.60 -2.63
CA ASN A 182 11.47 -12.05 -2.04
C ASN A 182 11.26 -10.61 -1.55
N VAL A 183 11.74 -10.31 -0.36
CA VAL A 183 11.77 -8.95 0.20
C VAL A 183 13.23 -8.52 0.23
N ARG A 184 13.52 -7.36 -0.38
CA ARG A 184 14.87 -6.80 -0.36
C ARG A 184 15.25 -6.36 1.05
N SER A 185 16.54 -6.26 1.32
CA SER A 185 17.00 -5.70 2.59
C SER A 185 16.52 -4.27 2.74
N ALA A 186 16.43 -3.80 3.99
CA ALA A 186 16.19 -2.39 4.26
C ALA A 186 17.19 -1.51 3.50
N GLU A 187 16.76 -0.29 3.16
CA GLU A 187 17.55 0.70 2.41
C GLU A 187 17.81 0.37 0.93
N GLN A 188 17.34 -0.76 0.41
CA GLN A 188 17.39 -1.03 -1.03
C GLN A 188 16.10 -0.57 -1.73
N PRO A 189 16.20 0.00 -2.95
CA PRO A 189 15.02 0.30 -3.74
C PRO A 189 14.30 -1.00 -4.12
N LEU A 190 12.98 -0.91 -4.32
CA LEU A 190 12.13 -2.05 -4.70
C LEU A 190 12.63 -2.78 -5.96
N VAL A 191 13.06 -1.99 -6.95
CA VAL A 191 13.53 -2.48 -8.24
C VAL A 191 14.78 -1.68 -8.66
N ASP A 192 15.70 -2.34 -9.35
CA ASP A 192 16.90 -1.68 -9.88
C ASP A 192 16.59 -0.90 -11.17
N ASP A 193 15.71 -1.45 -12.03
CA ASP A 193 15.30 -0.86 -13.29
C ASP A 193 13.80 -0.53 -13.30
N TRP A 194 13.50 0.75 -13.05
CA TRP A 194 12.12 1.26 -13.02
C TRP A 194 11.46 1.26 -14.39
N ASP A 195 12.21 1.38 -15.47
CA ASP A 195 11.64 1.39 -16.82
C ASP A 195 11.34 -0.03 -17.28
N TYR A 196 12.12 -1.03 -16.85
CA TYR A 196 11.77 -2.43 -17.02
C TYR A 196 10.52 -2.79 -16.22
N LEU A 197 10.38 -2.35 -14.97
CA LEU A 197 9.16 -2.51 -14.18
C LEU A 197 7.92 -1.95 -14.90
N LYS A 198 8.00 -0.70 -15.38
CA LYS A 198 6.89 -0.06 -16.13
C LYS A 198 6.59 -0.81 -17.43
N THR A 199 7.62 -1.26 -18.14
CA THR A 199 7.46 -2.01 -19.39
C THR A 199 6.80 -3.36 -19.14
N TYR A 200 7.18 -4.05 -18.07
CA TYR A 200 6.54 -5.30 -17.65
C TYR A 200 5.06 -5.06 -17.35
N VAL A 201 4.72 -4.05 -16.55
CA VAL A 201 3.33 -3.73 -16.21
C VAL A 201 2.51 -3.45 -17.47
N LYS A 202 3.01 -2.63 -18.40
CA LYS A 202 2.34 -2.37 -19.69
C LYS A 202 2.14 -3.64 -20.51
N THR A 203 3.14 -4.52 -20.52
CA THR A 203 3.08 -5.80 -21.23
C THR A 203 2.05 -6.73 -20.62
N TYR A 204 2.04 -6.85 -19.29
CA TYR A 204 1.02 -7.60 -18.56
C TYR A 204 -0.38 -7.08 -18.89
N GLU A 205 -0.62 -5.77 -18.78
CA GLU A 205 -1.96 -5.21 -19.00
C GLU A 205 -2.46 -5.41 -20.44
N LYS A 206 -1.54 -5.43 -21.42
CA LYS A 206 -1.85 -5.72 -22.82
C LYS A 206 -2.35 -7.15 -23.04
N TYR A 207 -1.75 -8.15 -22.39
CA TYR A 207 -2.01 -9.57 -22.68
C TYR A 207 -2.89 -10.26 -21.63
N CYS A 208 -2.85 -9.81 -20.39
CA CYS A 208 -3.56 -10.40 -19.25
C CYS A 208 -4.74 -9.53 -18.78
N GLY A 209 -4.91 -8.32 -19.32
CA GLY A 209 -5.92 -7.36 -18.87
C GLY A 209 -5.43 -6.49 -17.70
N SER A 210 -6.20 -5.45 -17.35
CA SER A 210 -5.77 -4.45 -16.37
C SER A 210 -5.48 -5.05 -14.99
N LEU A 211 -4.43 -4.57 -14.33
CA LEU A 211 -4.15 -4.95 -12.94
C LEU A 211 -5.23 -4.46 -11.99
N SER A 212 -5.90 -3.33 -12.29
CA SER A 212 -6.73 -2.56 -11.36
C SER A 212 -5.98 -2.18 -10.07
N THR A 213 -6.65 -1.48 -9.14
CA THR A 213 -6.08 -1.20 -7.82
C THR A 213 -5.68 -2.48 -7.07
N TYR A 214 -6.43 -3.58 -7.26
CA TYR A 214 -6.12 -4.85 -6.59
C TYR A 214 -4.78 -5.44 -7.02
N GLY A 215 -4.47 -5.42 -8.31
CA GLY A 215 -3.26 -6.03 -8.85
C GLY A 215 -2.00 -5.25 -8.51
N LEU A 216 -2.09 -3.99 -8.08
CA LEU A 216 -0.93 -3.20 -7.66
C LEU A 216 -0.19 -3.82 -6.46
N LYS A 217 -0.85 -4.66 -5.66
CA LYS A 217 -0.19 -5.44 -4.59
C LYS A 217 0.95 -6.32 -5.13
N TYR A 218 0.86 -6.74 -6.41
CA TYR A 218 1.86 -7.57 -7.08
C TYR A 218 3.06 -6.80 -7.63
N THR A 219 3.16 -5.49 -7.39
CA THR A 219 4.29 -4.70 -7.88
C THR A 219 5.63 -5.21 -7.34
N ARG A 220 5.67 -5.77 -6.12
CA ARG A 220 6.88 -6.39 -5.56
C ARG A 220 7.27 -7.64 -6.32
N GLU A 221 6.32 -8.53 -6.59
CA GLU A 221 6.51 -9.75 -7.35
C GLU A 221 7.03 -9.42 -8.75
N VAL A 222 6.44 -8.42 -9.42
CA VAL A 222 6.91 -7.95 -10.71
C VAL A 222 8.31 -7.35 -10.63
N ALA A 223 8.59 -6.54 -9.60
CA ALA A 223 9.93 -6.00 -9.38
C ALA A 223 10.96 -7.12 -9.18
N ASN A 224 10.60 -8.19 -8.46
CA ASN A 224 11.47 -9.35 -8.28
C ASN A 224 11.75 -10.09 -9.60
N ILE A 225 10.77 -10.19 -10.51
CA ILE A 225 11.00 -10.67 -11.87
C ILE A 225 12.03 -9.77 -12.57
N CYS A 226 11.87 -8.45 -12.45
CA CYS A 226 12.76 -7.48 -13.07
C CYS A 226 14.20 -7.62 -12.58
N ASN A 227 14.36 -7.69 -11.26
CA ASN A 227 15.64 -7.84 -10.57
C ASN A 227 16.32 -9.19 -10.88
N ALA A 228 15.55 -10.25 -11.13
CA ALA A 228 16.10 -11.55 -11.56
C ALA A 228 16.56 -11.53 -13.03
N GLY A 229 15.85 -10.79 -13.90
CA GLY A 229 16.21 -10.63 -15.31
C GLY A 229 17.51 -9.86 -15.51
N THR A 230 17.76 -8.80 -14.74
CA THR A 230 19.01 -8.03 -14.80
C THR A 230 20.24 -8.86 -14.43
N LEU A 231 20.09 -9.81 -13.48
CA LEU A 231 21.14 -10.77 -13.12
C LEU A 231 21.48 -11.74 -14.28
N LEU A 232 20.52 -12.12 -15.11
CA LEU A 232 20.78 -12.98 -16.28
C LEU A 232 21.52 -12.22 -17.39
N TYR A 233 21.22 -10.93 -17.59
CA TYR A 233 21.96 -10.08 -18.53
C TYR A 233 23.38 -9.73 -18.03
N SER A 234 23.58 -9.51 -16.73
CA SER A 234 24.92 -9.25 -16.18
C SER A 234 25.81 -10.49 -16.21
N SER A 235 25.24 -11.69 -15.94
CA SER A 235 25.94 -12.98 -16.03
C SER A 235 26.44 -13.32 -17.44
N THR A 236 25.77 -12.82 -18.48
CA THR A 236 26.15 -13.05 -19.88
C THR A 236 27.18 -12.05 -20.40
N SER A 237 27.45 -10.95 -19.67
CA SER A 237 28.42 -9.92 -20.06
C SER A 237 29.87 -10.20 -19.65
N HIS A 238 30.13 -11.28 -18.90
CA HIS A 238 31.48 -11.70 -18.47
C HIS A 238 31.97 -13.01 -19.13
N GLY A 239 31.24 -13.53 -20.12
CA GLY A 239 31.67 -14.65 -20.98
C GLY A 239 31.81 -14.17 -22.42
N GLY A 240 33.02 -14.16 -22.95
CA GLY A 240 33.33 -13.65 -24.28
C GLY A 240 32.55 -14.31 -25.43
N ASP A 241 32.26 -13.46 -26.42
CA ASP A 241 31.92 -13.71 -27.83
C ASP A 241 31.02 -14.89 -28.23
N GLY A 242 29.88 -14.52 -28.84
CA GLY A 242 29.36 -15.24 -30.01
C GLY A 242 28.04 -15.99 -29.84
N GLU A 243 26.91 -15.27 -29.73
CA GLU A 243 25.69 -15.50 -30.52
C GLU A 243 24.56 -14.56 -30.05
N ARG A 244 24.13 -13.64 -30.92
CA ARG A 244 22.86 -12.92 -30.75
C ARG A 244 21.72 -13.94 -30.83
N ARG A 245 21.22 -14.40 -29.69
CA ARG A 245 19.82 -14.85 -29.61
C ARG A 245 18.96 -13.65 -29.28
N GLN A 246 18.38 -13.05 -30.32
CA GLN A 246 17.12 -12.34 -30.20
C GLN A 246 16.09 -13.34 -29.66
N SER A 247 15.88 -13.36 -28.35
CA SER A 247 14.64 -13.88 -27.79
C SER A 247 13.57 -12.82 -28.03
N HIS A 248 13.02 -12.82 -29.24
CA HIS A 248 11.68 -12.31 -29.46
C HIS A 248 10.73 -13.14 -28.60
N LEU A 249 10.41 -12.63 -27.40
CA LEU A 249 9.24 -13.04 -26.66
C LEU A 249 8.03 -12.56 -27.45
N ASN A 250 7.58 -13.39 -28.38
CA ASN A 250 6.26 -13.27 -28.97
C ASN A 250 5.25 -13.62 -27.87
N PHE A 251 4.61 -12.58 -27.36
CA PHE A 251 3.32 -12.67 -26.68
C PHE A 251 2.21 -12.70 -27.73
#